data_AF-A0A528FAE7-F1
#
_entry.id   AF-A0A528FAE7-F1
#
_cell.length_a   1.000
_cell.length_b   1.000
_cell.length_c   1.000
_cell.angle_alpha   90.00
_cell.angle_beta   90.00
_cell.angle_gamma   90.00
#
_symmetry.space_group_name_H-M   'P 1'
#
loop_
_entity.id
_entity.type
_entity.pdbx_description
1 polymer ?
#
loop_
_entity_poly.entity_id
_entity_poly.type
_entity_poly.pdbx_seq_one_letter_code
_entity_poly.pdbx_strand_id
1 'polypeptide(L)' 'MKKILVLSALAAMLASGNALADTSDKKIAFSNNYAGNSWRQAMLNSYAIVTKKAVADGVVAAADIFTTADKEVPTQAAQV' A
#
# COMPACT_ATOMS: atom_id res chain seq x y z
N MET A 1 10.16 45.08 1.17
CA MET A 1 11.05 43.92 0.92
C MET A 1 10.61 42.65 1.67
N LYS A 2 10.54 42.63 3.01
CA LYS A 2 10.11 41.45 3.80
C LYS A 2 8.75 40.85 3.39
N LYS A 3 7.73 41.69 3.16
CA LYS A 3 6.38 41.23 2.75
C LYS A 3 6.37 40.55 1.38
N ILE A 4 7.16 41.06 0.44
CA ILE A 4 7.28 40.49 -0.91
C ILE A 4 7.94 39.11 -0.84
N LEU A 5 8.98 38.96 -0.01
CA LEU A 5 9.67 37.68 0.24
C LEU A 5 8.76 36.62 0.88
N VAL A 6 7.94 37.02 1.87
CA VAL A 6 6.99 36.10 2.51
C VAL A 6 5.88 35.66 1.55
N LEU A 7 5.34 36.58 0.74
CA LEU A 7 4.31 36.26 -0.25
C LEU A 7 4.84 35.37 -1.37
N SER A 8 6.09 35.58 -1.81
CA SER A 8 6.71 34.73 -2.84
C SER A 8 7.07 33.34 -2.31
N ALA A 9 7.50 33.22 -1.05
CA ALA A 9 7.69 31.91 -0.41
C ALA A 9 6.36 31.13 -0.28
N LEU A 10 5.28 31.80 0.13
CA LEU A 10 3.95 31.18 0.22
C LEU A 10 3.46 30.74 -1.17
N ALA A 11 3.64 31.57 -2.20
CA ALA A 11 3.28 31.21 -3.57
C ALA A 11 4.08 30.00 -4.08
N ALA A 12 5.37 29.91 -3.75
CA ALA A 12 6.19 28.75 -4.12
C ALA A 12 5.73 27.46 -3.43
N MET A 13 5.32 27.53 -2.15
CA MET A 13 4.77 26.38 -1.42
C MET A 13 3.39 25.95 -1.92
N LEU A 14 2.58 26.89 -2.40
CA LEU A 14 1.29 26.57 -3.01
C LEU A 14 1.43 26.04 -4.45
N ALA A 15 2.51 26.43 -5.14
CA ALA A 15 2.85 25.94 -6.47
C ALA A 15 3.54 24.57 -6.46
N SER A 16 4.13 24.15 -5.33
CA SER A 16 4.58 22.77 -5.16
C SER A 16 3.36 21.85 -4.99
N GLY A 17 2.82 21.38 -6.12
CA GLY A 17 1.78 20.36 -6.14
C GLY A 17 2.25 19.03 -5.56
N ASN A 18 1.30 18.19 -5.14
CA ASN A 18 1.59 16.82 -4.78
C ASN A 18 2.16 16.08 -6.00
N ALA A 19 3.22 15.29 -5.82
CA ALA A 19 3.69 14.39 -6.86
C ALA A 19 2.61 13.31 -7.11
N LEU A 20 1.75 13.55 -8.09
CA LEU A 20 0.79 12.57 -8.59
C LEU A 20 1.54 11.63 -9.52
N ALA A 21 2.09 10.55 -8.97
CA ALA A 21 2.67 9.48 -9.77
C ALA A 21 1.53 8.66 -10.38
N ASP A 22 1.58 8.45 -11.70
CA ASP A 22 0.70 7.47 -12.35
C ASP A 22 1.14 6.06 -11.94
N THR A 23 0.26 5.38 -11.21
CA THR A 23 0.46 4.03 -10.72
C THR A 23 -0.36 2.98 -11.47
N SER A 24 -1.15 3.39 -12.46
CA SER A 24 -2.12 2.53 -13.15
C SER A 24 -1.49 1.33 -13.84
N ASP A 25 -0.22 1.42 -14.23
CA ASP A 25 0.59 0.35 -14.84
C ASP A 25 1.37 -0.49 -13.81
N LYS A 26 1.40 -0.08 -12.54
CA LYS A 26 2.19 -0.73 -11.49
C LYS A 26 1.48 -1.97 -10.96
N LYS A 27 2.27 -2.98 -10.58
CA LYS A 27 1.79 -4.24 -10.01
C LYS A 27 2.34 -4.42 -8.60
N ILE A 28 1.50 -4.86 -7.69
CA ILE A 28 1.86 -5.15 -6.30
C ILE A 28 1.74 -6.66 -6.09
N ALA A 29 2.71 -7.25 -5.38
CA ALA A 29 2.66 -8.65 -4.98
C ALA A 29 2.75 -8.74 -3.46
N PHE A 30 1.79 -9.43 -2.85
CA PHE A 30 1.78 -9.71 -1.42
C PHE A 30 2.22 -11.16 -1.20
N SER A 31 3.42 -11.36 -0.64
CA SER A 31 3.94 -12.69 -0.31
C SER A 31 3.87 -12.92 1.20
N ASN A 32 3.20 -13.99 1.62
CA ASN A 32 3.18 -14.41 3.02
C ASN A 32 3.06 -15.93 3.16
N ASN A 33 4.08 -16.58 3.72
CA ASN A 33 4.13 -18.02 3.90
C ASN A 33 3.32 -18.56 5.10
N TYR A 34 2.81 -17.69 5.98
CA TYR A 34 2.23 -18.05 7.28
C TYR A 34 0.74 -17.76 7.38
N ALA A 35 -0.03 -18.21 6.38
CA ALA A 35 -1.48 -18.00 6.39
C ALA A 35 -2.25 -19.08 7.19
N GLY A 36 -1.59 -19.88 8.03
CA GLY A 36 -2.21 -20.99 8.74
C GLY A 36 -3.23 -20.60 9.82
N ASN A 37 -3.11 -19.41 10.44
CA ASN A 37 -3.97 -18.97 11.54
C ASN A 37 -5.04 -17.93 11.13
N SER A 38 -6.07 -17.77 11.98
CA SER A 38 -7.22 -16.90 11.73
C SER A 38 -6.86 -15.42 11.60
N TRP A 39 -5.86 -14.94 12.36
CA TRP A 39 -5.42 -13.55 12.27
C TRP A 39 -4.79 -13.23 10.92
N ARG A 40 -3.92 -14.13 10.40
CA ARG A 40 -3.31 -13.97 9.08
C ARG A 40 -4.32 -14.11 7.94
N GLN A 41 -5.30 -14.99 8.08
CA GLN A 41 -6.43 -15.07 7.14
C GLN A 41 -7.25 -13.77 7.12
N ALA A 42 -7.54 -13.17 8.28
CA ALA A 42 -8.22 -11.87 8.36
C ALA A 42 -7.41 -10.74 7.70
N MET A 43 -6.08 -10.75 7.86
CA MET A 43 -5.17 -9.81 7.20
C MET A 43 -5.21 -9.99 5.67
N LEU A 44 -5.11 -11.22 5.16
CA LEU A 44 -5.19 -11.51 3.72
C LEU A 44 -6.54 -11.08 3.13
N ASN A 45 -7.64 -11.32 3.85
CA ASN A 45 -8.97 -10.89 3.44
C ASN A 45 -9.07 -9.35 3.38
N SER A 46 -8.56 -8.66 4.39
CA SER A 46 -8.52 -7.19 4.42
C SER A 46 -7.72 -6.63 3.25
N TYR A 47 -6.54 -7.21 2.98
CA TYR A 47 -5.71 -6.83 1.84
C TYR A 47 -6.46 -7.05 0.51
N ALA A 48 -7.09 -8.21 0.32
CA ALA A 48 -7.84 -8.55 -0.89
C ALA A 48 -9.01 -7.58 -1.14
N ILE A 49 -9.73 -7.15 -0.09
CA ILE A 49 -10.84 -6.20 -0.22
C ILE A 49 -10.37 -4.87 -0.81
N VAL A 50 -9.31 -4.29 -0.22
CA VAL A 50 -8.81 -2.97 -0.63
C VAL A 50 -8.19 -3.05 -2.03
N THR A 51 -7.42 -4.10 -2.30
CA THR A 51 -6.69 -4.23 -3.55
C THR A 51 -7.57 -4.58 -4.75
N LYS A 52 -8.62 -5.38 -4.57
CA LYS A 52 -9.63 -5.58 -5.62
C LYS A 52 -10.27 -4.28 -6.05
N LYS A 53 -10.61 -3.41 -5.08
CA LYS A 53 -11.12 -2.07 -5.38
C LYS A 53 -10.07 -1.22 -6.11
N ALA A 54 -8.82 -1.22 -5.64
CA ALA A 54 -7.75 -0.45 -6.28
C ALA A 54 -7.51 -0.87 -7.74
N VAL A 55 -7.57 -2.17 -8.06
CA VAL A 55 -7.48 -2.66 -9.44
C VAL A 55 -8.71 -2.24 -10.25
N ALA A 56 -9.92 -2.40 -9.70
CA ALA A 56 -11.15 -2.02 -10.37
C ALA A 56 -11.23 -0.50 -10.67
N ASP A 57 -10.70 0.32 -9.76
CA ASP A 57 -10.64 1.78 -9.89
C ASP A 57 -9.45 2.24 -10.77
N GLY A 58 -8.62 1.32 -11.29
CA GLY A 58 -7.46 1.64 -12.14
C GLY A 58 -6.29 2.28 -11.41
N VAL A 59 -6.25 2.20 -10.07
CA VAL A 59 -5.15 2.73 -9.25
C VAL A 59 -3.87 1.92 -9.46
N VAL A 60 -3.97 0.60 -9.61
CA VAL A 60 -2.86 -0.30 -9.93
C VAL A 60 -3.30 -1.37 -10.95
N ALA A 61 -2.37 -1.89 -11.74
CA ALA A 61 -2.65 -2.90 -12.76
C ALA A 61 -2.96 -4.29 -12.15
N ALA A 62 -2.32 -4.66 -11.05
CA ALA A 62 -2.51 -5.94 -10.37
C ALA A 62 -2.07 -5.89 -8.90
N ALA A 63 -2.62 -6.80 -8.09
CA ALA A 63 -2.35 -6.91 -6.66
C ALA A 63 -2.45 -8.37 -6.19
N ASP A 64 -1.54 -9.20 -6.68
CA ASP A 64 -1.60 -10.66 -6.51
C ASP A 64 -1.18 -11.08 -5.09
N ILE A 65 -1.84 -12.10 -4.55
CA ILE A 65 -1.52 -12.70 -3.26
C ILE A 65 -0.84 -14.05 -3.50
N PHE A 66 0.40 -14.16 -3.05
CA PHE A 66 1.16 -15.41 -3.03
C PHE A 66 1.27 -15.87 -1.58
N THR A 67 0.65 -17.01 -1.27
CA THR A 67 0.64 -17.51 0.10
C THR A 67 0.73 -19.02 0.14
N THR A 68 1.32 -19.50 1.23
CA THR A 68 1.37 -20.92 1.59
C THR A 68 0.72 -21.08 2.96
N ALA A 69 0.09 -22.22 3.19
CA ALA A 69 -0.56 -22.51 4.46
C ALA A 69 0.42 -23.16 5.45
N ASP A 70 1.62 -22.58 5.63
CA ASP A 70 2.54 -23.04 6.67
C ASP A 70 1.89 -22.82 8.05
N LYS A 71 1.98 -23.85 8.88
CA LYS A 71 1.33 -23.96 10.20
C LYS A 71 2.33 -24.30 11.31
N GLU A 72 3.64 -24.36 11.02
CA GLU A 72 4.62 -24.67 12.05
C GLU A 72 4.57 -23.64 13.20
N VAL A 73 4.47 -24.14 14.43
CA VAL A 73 4.24 -23.29 15.62
C VAL A 73 5.44 -22.36 15.92
N PRO A 74 6.71 -22.81 15.81
CA PRO A 74 7.86 -21.94 16.06
C PRO A 74 7.96 -20.78 15.06
N THR A 75 7.56 -21.01 13.82
CA THR A 75 7.63 -20.01 12.76
C THR A 75 6.49 -19.00 12.84
N GLN A 76 5.33 -19.40 13.35
CA GLN A 76 4.23 -18.48 13.68
C GLN A 76 4.56 -17.56 14.85
N ALA A 77 5.21 -18.08 15.91
CA ALA A 77 5.55 -17.30 17.10
C ALA A 77 6.60 -16.20 16.82
N ALA A 78 7.47 -16.38 15.83
CA ALA A 78 8.47 -15.38 15.43
C ALA A 78 7.88 -14.18 14.65
N GLN A 79 6.59 -14.19 14.33
CA GLN A 79 5.92 -13.24 13.44
C GLN A 79 4.86 -12.39 14.16
N VAL A 80 4.72 -12.52 15.48
CA VAL A 80 3.84 -11.75 16.37
C VAL A 80 4.70 -11.04 17.41
#